data_AF-A0A917S631-F1
#
_entry.id   AF-A0A917S631-F1
#
_cell.length_a   1.000
_cell.length_b   1.000
_cell.length_c   1.000
_cell.angle_alpha   90.00
_cell.angle_beta   90.00
_cell.angle_gamma   90.00
#
_symmetry.space_group_name_H-M   'P 1'
#
loop_
_entity.id
_entity.type
_entity.pdbx_description
1 polymer ?
#
loop_
_entity_poly.entity_id
_entity_poly.type
_entity_poly.pdbx_seq_one_letter_code
_entity_poly.pdbx_strand_id
1 'polypeptide(L)'
;MSARLVLDRHTARPGDEVAHMIINDADRPLEFGLGYGLEQHTADGWVEIPVLDVFAAVGLGVDPGMTSRAMTMTVPGDLEPGRYRISKQIWVDQADDRPFRDREECICAEFTVEA
;
A
#
# COMPACT_ATOMS: atom_id res chain seq x y z
N MET A 1 -9.82 10.48 -9.26
CA MET A 1 -9.23 10.31 -7.92
C MET A 1 -7.73 10.34 -8.14
N SER A 2 -6.98 11.10 -7.35
CA SER A 2 -5.52 11.08 -7.41
C SER A 2 -5.05 10.82 -5.99
N ALA A 3 -4.67 9.57 -5.72
CA ALA A 3 -3.94 9.21 -4.54
C ALA A 3 -2.68 8.48 -4.99
N ARG A 4 -1.61 8.61 -4.22
CA ARG A 4 -0.33 7.96 -4.54
C ARG A 4 0.21 7.23 -3.34
N LEU A 5 0.68 6.03 -3.57
CA LEU A 5 1.49 5.29 -2.62
C LEU A 5 2.94 5.69 -2.85
N VAL A 6 3.64 6.07 -1.79
CA VAL A 6 5.07 6.43 -1.85
C VAL A 6 5.85 5.63 -0.82
N LEU A 7 7.10 5.32 -1.16
CA LEU A 7 8.03 4.58 -0.32
C LEU A 7 9.13 5.52 0.19
N ASP A 8 9.69 5.22 1.36
CA ASP A 8 10.90 5.89 1.86
C ASP A 8 12.14 5.53 1.01
N ARG A 9 12.12 4.36 0.37
CA ARG A 9 13.17 3.87 -0.52
C ARG A 9 12.60 2.97 -1.63
N HIS A 10 13.31 2.89 -2.75
CA HIS A 10 12.95 2.04 -3.89
C HIS A 10 13.81 0.79 -4.03
N THR A 11 14.71 0.54 -3.08
CA THR A 11 15.60 -0.62 -3.01
C THR A 11 15.55 -1.18 -1.60
N ALA A 12 15.42 -2.49 -1.47
CA ALA A 12 15.37 -3.20 -0.20
C ALA A 12 16.06 -4.56 -0.31
N ARG A 13 16.37 -5.17 0.82
CA ARG A 13 16.83 -6.55 0.93
C ARG A 13 15.78 -7.43 1.59
N PRO A 14 15.82 -8.76 1.40
CA PRO A 14 14.98 -9.68 2.16
C PRO A 14 15.15 -9.45 3.67
N GLY A 15 14.03 -9.33 4.38
CA GLY A 15 13.99 -9.01 5.81
C GLY A 15 14.04 -7.52 6.16
N ASP A 16 14.22 -6.61 5.19
CA ASP A 16 14.14 -5.18 5.45
C ASP A 16 12.72 -4.73 5.82
N GLU A 17 12.66 -3.66 6.59
CA GLU A 17 11.46 -2.87 6.79
C GLU A 17 11.47 -1.65 5.86
N VAL A 18 10.43 -1.54 5.02
CA VAL A 18 10.23 -0.42 4.07
C VAL A 18 9.03 0.40 4.53
N ALA A 19 9.24 1.70 4.70
CA ALA A 19 8.16 2.60 5.09
C ALA A 19 7.38 3.07 3.87
N HIS A 20 6.06 3.12 3.98
CA HIS A 20 5.17 3.61 2.94
C HIS A 20 4.13 4.59 3.49
N MET A 21 3.71 5.52 2.65
CA MET A 21 2.72 6.55 2.96
C MET A 21 1.75 6.73 1.79
N ILE A 22 0.55 7.18 2.10
CA ILE A 22 -0.46 7.55 1.11
C ILE A 22 -0.53 9.08 1.06
N ILE A 23 -0.35 9.65 -0.13
CA ILE A 23 -0.58 11.06 -0.41
C ILE A 23 -1.97 11.19 -1.02
N ASN A 24 -2.84 11.95 -0.37
CA ASN A 24 -4.18 12.23 -0.86
C ASN A 24 -4.19 13.52 -1.68
N ASP A 25 -4.02 13.38 -2.99
CA ASP A 25 -4.14 14.51 -3.93
C ASP A 25 -5.60 14.73 -4.39
N ALA A 26 -6.59 14.05 -3.78
CA ALA A 26 -8.01 14.22 -4.07
C ALA A 26 -8.65 15.31 -3.20
N ASP A 27 -9.89 15.66 -3.51
CA ASP A 27 -10.71 16.66 -2.82
C ASP A 27 -11.57 16.07 -1.68
N ARG A 28 -11.45 14.77 -1.42
CA ARG A 28 -12.22 14.05 -0.39
C ARG A 28 -11.32 13.21 0.51
N PRO A 29 -11.69 13.01 1.79
CA PRO A 29 -10.93 12.13 2.69
C PRO A 29 -10.90 10.70 2.16
N LEU A 30 -9.81 10.00 2.45
CA LEU A 30 -9.62 8.60 2.09
C LEU A 30 -9.46 7.76 3.35
N GLU A 31 -10.11 6.61 3.37
CA GLU A 31 -9.91 5.54 4.36
C GLU A 31 -9.06 4.41 3.79
N PHE A 32 -8.29 3.74 4.64
CA PHE A 32 -7.51 2.55 4.29
C PHE A 32 -7.21 1.69 5.53
N GLY A 33 -6.83 0.44 5.31
CA GLY A 33 -6.42 -0.50 6.36
C GLY A 33 -4.90 -0.53 6.59
N LEU A 34 -4.46 -1.28 7.61
CA LEU A 34 -3.04 -1.62 7.77
C LEU A 34 -2.54 -2.63 6.72
N GLY A 35 -3.42 -3.53 6.27
CA GLY A 35 -3.10 -4.53 5.26
C GLY A 35 -2.56 -3.93 3.96
N TYR A 36 -1.70 -4.68 3.29
CA TYR A 36 -1.12 -4.35 2.01
C TYR A 36 -1.00 -5.63 1.16
N GLY A 37 -1.02 -5.47 -0.15
CA GLY A 37 -0.66 -6.53 -1.09
C GLY A 37 0.82 -6.42 -1.48
N LEU A 38 1.41 -7.54 -1.85
CA LEU A 38 2.78 -7.62 -2.37
C LEU A 38 2.76 -8.45 -3.64
N GLU A 39 3.41 -7.96 -4.69
CA GLU A 39 3.46 -8.65 -5.98
C GLU A 39 4.87 -8.59 -6.56
N GLN A 40 5.28 -9.66 -7.24
CA GLN A 40 6.54 -9.74 -8.00
C GLN A 40 6.26 -9.58 -9.49
N HIS A 41 7.11 -8.82 -10.18
CA HIS A 41 7.07 -8.76 -11.64
C HIS A 41 7.79 -9.96 -12.25
N THR A 42 7.04 -10.80 -12.95
CA THR A 42 7.51 -11.99 -13.65
C THR A 42 7.38 -11.84 -15.18
N ALA A 43 7.70 -12.89 -15.94
CA ALA A 43 7.46 -12.90 -17.38
C ALA A 43 5.96 -12.82 -17.74
N ASP A 44 5.09 -13.34 -16.86
CA ASP A 44 3.63 -13.36 -17.02
C ASP A 44 2.95 -12.11 -16.43
N GLY A 45 3.75 -11.14 -15.96
CA GLY A 45 3.29 -9.91 -15.31
C GLY A 45 3.40 -9.97 -13.79
N TRP A 46 2.56 -9.20 -13.11
CA TRP A 46 2.56 -9.09 -11.66
C TRP A 46 1.86 -10.31 -11.03
N VAL A 47 2.61 -11.03 -10.18
CA VAL A 47 2.14 -12.23 -9.47
C VAL A 47 2.10 -11.93 -7.99
N GLU A 48 0.96 -12.20 -7.36
CA GLU A 48 0.75 -11.99 -5.93
C GLU A 48 1.64 -12.89 -5.07
N ILE A 49 2.23 -12.29 -4.04
CA ILE A 49 2.98 -12.98 -3.00
C ILE A 49 2.12 -12.99 -1.74
N PRO A 50 1.79 -14.17 -1.20
CA PRO A 50 1.05 -14.28 0.04
C PRO A 50 1.81 -13.59 1.18
N VAL A 51 1.24 -12.52 1.72
CA VAL A 51 1.73 -11.88 2.94
C VAL A 51 1.10 -12.59 4.12
N LEU A 52 1.92 -13.26 4.95
CA LEU A 52 1.45 -14.04 6.11
C LEU A 52 1.21 -13.17 7.36
N ASP A 53 1.41 -11.87 7.27
CA ASP A 53 1.19 -10.94 8.39
C ASP A 53 -0.30 -10.82 8.73
N VAL A 54 -0.61 -10.94 10.02
CA VAL A 54 -1.96 -10.68 10.55
C VAL A 54 -2.04 -9.20 10.90
N PHE A 55 -2.85 -8.46 10.15
CA PHE A 55 -3.11 -7.04 10.42
C PHE A 55 -4.36 -6.88 11.29
N ALA A 56 -4.29 -6.00 12.28
CA ALA A 56 -5.49 -5.55 12.95
C ALA A 56 -6.39 -4.79 11.96
N ALA A 57 -7.70 -5.05 12.00
CA ALA A 57 -8.69 -4.29 11.24
C ALA A 57 -8.79 -2.88 11.85
N VAL A 58 -7.91 -1.98 11.39
CA VAL A 58 -7.86 -0.58 11.79
C VAL A 58 -8.21 0.27 10.59
N GLY A 59 -9.27 1.08 10.72
CA GLY A 59 -9.58 2.15 9.77
C GLY A 59 -8.63 3.32 10.02
N LEU A 60 -7.79 3.62 9.04
CA LEU A 60 -6.93 4.80 9.00
C LEU A 60 -7.50 5.79 7.98
N GLY A 61 -7.35 7.08 8.26
CA GLY A 61 -7.82 8.15 7.38
C GLY A 61 -6.69 9.08 6.94
N VAL A 62 -6.85 9.69 5.76
CA VAL A 62 -6.02 10.80 5.29
C VAL A 62 -6.88 11.87 4.60
N ASP A 63 -6.84 13.08 5.14
CA ASP A 63 -7.59 14.23 4.62
C ASP A 63 -7.07 14.72 3.25
N PRO A 64 -7.90 15.46 2.49
CA PRO A 64 -7.48 16.10 1.24
C PRO A 64 -6.20 16.93 1.39
N GLY A 65 -5.24 16.74 0.48
CA GLY A 65 -3.95 17.45 0.47
C GLY A 65 -2.97 16.98 1.55
N MET A 66 -3.32 15.98 2.35
CA MET A 66 -2.47 15.48 3.44
C MET A 66 -1.75 14.18 3.06
N THR A 67 -0.71 13.86 3.82
CA THR A 67 0.02 12.59 3.76
C THR A 67 -0.30 11.78 5.01
N SER A 68 -0.52 10.47 4.85
CA SER A 68 -0.75 9.57 5.98
C SER A 68 0.45 9.51 6.91
N ARG A 69 0.25 8.94 8.10
CA ARG A 69 1.39 8.44 8.89
C ARG A 69 2.12 7.35 8.11
N ALA A 70 3.42 7.24 8.34
CA ALA A 70 4.22 6.16 7.79
C ALA A 70 3.74 4.82 8.36
N MET A 71 3.59 3.84 7.48
CA MET A 71 3.32 2.45 7.79
C MET A 71 4.51 1.62 7.33
N THR A 72 4.74 0.47 7.96
CA THR A 72 5.85 -0.41 7.62
C THR A 72 5.33 -1.64 6.88
N MET A 73 6.02 -2.00 5.80
CA MET A 73 5.95 -3.31 5.18
C MET A 73 7.23 -4.06 5.52
N THR A 74 7.09 -5.33 5.88
CA THR A 74 8.22 -6.26 6.01
C THR A 74 8.45 -6.93 4.66
N VAL A 75 9.67 -6.85 4.13
CA VAL A 75 10.07 -7.60 2.94
C VAL A 75 10.30 -9.06 3.37
N PRO A 76 9.56 -10.05 2.85
CA PRO A 76 9.77 -11.46 3.22
C PRO A 76 11.24 -11.89 3.03
N GLY A 77 11.74 -12.69 3.97
CA GLY A 77 13.16 -13.07 4.02
C GLY A 77 13.60 -14.05 2.92
N ASP A 78 12.64 -14.63 2.20
CA ASP A 78 12.82 -15.61 1.12
C ASP A 78 12.56 -15.02 -0.27
N LEU A 79 12.44 -13.69 -0.38
CA LEU A 79 12.32 -13.05 -1.68
C LEU A 79 13.62 -13.13 -2.49
N GLU A 80 13.49 -13.53 -3.75
CA GLU A 80 14.57 -13.46 -4.72
C GLU A 80 14.82 -12.02 -5.19
N PRO A 81 16.02 -11.69 -5.69
CA PRO A 81 16.26 -10.38 -6.30
C PRO A 81 15.33 -10.11 -7.49
N GLY A 82 14.77 -8.91 -7.59
CA GLY A 82 13.82 -8.59 -8.66
C GLY A 82 13.02 -7.31 -8.46
N ARG A 83 12.02 -7.10 -9.32
CA ARG A 83 11.09 -5.96 -9.23
C ARG A 83 9.80 -6.39 -8.53
N TYR A 84 9.39 -5.56 -7.59
CA TYR A 84 8.24 -5.79 -6.73
C TYR A 84 7.37 -4.54 -6.67
N ARG A 85 6.10 -4.71 -6.29
CA ARG A 85 5.23 -3.62 -5.92
C ARG A 85 4.46 -3.95 -4.66
N ILE A 86 4.30 -2.94 -3.82
CA ILE A 86 3.31 -2.94 -2.75
C ILE A 86 2.02 -2.31 -3.28
N SER A 87 0.88 -2.83 -2.85
CA SER A 87 -0.44 -2.29 -3.16
C SER A 87 -1.25 -1.98 -1.90
N LYS A 88 -2.07 -0.93 -1.97
CA LYS A 88 -3.01 -0.55 -0.92
C LYS A 88 -4.40 -0.37 -1.52
N GLN A 89 -5.39 -0.98 -0.87
CA GLN A 89 -6.78 -0.63 -1.07
C GLN A 89 -7.10 0.64 -0.30
N ILE A 90 -7.74 1.59 -0.99
CA ILE A 90 -8.22 2.84 -0.44
C ILE A 90 -9.70 3.01 -0.78
N TRP A 91 -10.42 3.68 0.10
CA TRP A 91 -11.83 4.00 -0.06
C TRP A 91 -12.04 5.49 0.16
N VAL A 92 -13.01 6.09 -0.52
CA VAL A 92 -13.43 7.47 -0.21
C VAL A 92 -14.36 7.42 1.00
N ASP A 93 -14.04 8.21 2.02
CA ASP A 93 -14.91 8.38 3.18
C ASP A 93 -16.19 9.13 2.78
N GLN A 94 -17.33 8.66 3.28
CA GLN A 94 -18.60 9.35 3.11
C GLN A 94 -18.87 10.17 4.37
N ALA A 95 -18.99 11.49 4.21
CA ALA A 95 -19.40 12.39 5.28
C ALA A 95 -20.87 12.18 5.77
N ASP A 96 -21.59 11.19 5.24
CA ASP A 96 -22.99 10.90 5.55
C ASP A 96 -23.17 9.42 5.88
N ASP A 97 -23.97 9.13 6.92
CA ASP A 97 -24.37 7.87 7.60
C ASP A 97 -24.76 6.64 6.72
N ARG A 98 -24.14 6.45 5.55
CA ARG A 98 -24.37 5.31 4.68
C ARG A 98 -23.40 4.17 5.03
N PRO A 99 -23.89 2.93 5.19
CA PRO A 99 -23.07 1.80 5.62
C PRO A 99 -22.13 1.25 4.54
N PHE A 100 -22.00 1.91 3.38
CA PHE A 100 -21.26 1.37 2.22
C PHE A 100 -20.20 2.35 1.71
N ARG A 101 -18.97 1.83 1.60
CA ARG A 101 -17.83 2.48 0.93
C ARG A 101 -18.12 2.58 -0.56
N ASP A 102 -18.07 3.80 -1.09
CA ASP A 102 -18.64 4.13 -2.40
C ASP A 102 -17.78 3.67 -3.57
N ARG A 103 -16.44 3.68 -3.38
CA ARG A 103 -15.47 3.39 -4.43
C ARG A 103 -14.18 2.89 -3.83
N GLU A 104 -13.80 1.69 -4.22
CA GLU A 104 -12.50 1.10 -3.91
C GLU A 104 -11.53 1.37 -5.05
N GLU A 105 -10.32 1.80 -4.70
CA GLU A 105 -9.21 1.94 -5.63
C GLU A 105 -7.99 1.21 -5.07
N CYS A 106 -7.19 0.63 -5.97
CA CYS A 106 -5.91 0.04 -5.64
C CYS A 106 -4.81 0.97 -6.14
N ILE A 107 -3.99 1.47 -5.22
CA ILE A 107 -2.79 2.24 -5.53
C ILE A 107 -1.56 1.38 -5.27
N CYS A 108 -0.51 1.56 -6.07
CA CYS A 108 0.72 0.77 -5.94
C CYS A 108 1.97 1.64 -6.01
N ALA A 109 3.06 1.12 -5.45
CA ALA A 109 4.39 1.69 -5.54
C ALA A 109 5.41 0.57 -5.77
N GLU A 110 6.33 0.81 -6.70
CA GLU A 110 7.35 -0.18 -7.09
C GLU A 110 8.64 -0.01 -6.31
N PHE A 111 9.31 -1.14 -6.06
CA PHE A 111 10.64 -1.22 -5.48
C PHE A 111 11.41 -2.42 -6.04
N THR A 112 12.71 -2.46 -5.81
CA THR A 112 13.61 -3.54 -6.20
C THR A 112 14.10 -4.27 -4.95
N VAL A 113 14.08 -5.59 -4.97
CA VAL A 113 14.76 -6.42 -3.98
C VAL A 113 16.14 -6.77 -4.54
N GLU A 114 17.18 -6.51 -3.73
CA GLU A 114 18.57 -6.84 -4.02
C GLU A 114 19.05 -7.98 -3.12
N ALA A 115 20.17 -8.60 -3.49
CA ALA A 115 20.84 -9.63 -2.70
C ALA A 115 21.55 -9.06 -1.44
#